data_AF-A0A8D8ETN1-F1
#
_entry.id   AF-A0A8D8ETN1-F1
#
_cell.length_a   1.000
_cell.length_b   1.000
_cell.length_c   1.000
_cell.angle_alpha   90.00
_cell.angle_beta   90.00
_cell.angle_gamma   90.00
#
_symmetry.space_group_name_H-M   'P 1'
#
loop_
_entity.id
_entity.type
_entity.pdbx_description
1 polymer ?
#
loop_
_entity_poly.entity_id
_entity_poly.type
_entity_poly.pdbx_seq_one_letter_code
_entity_poly.pdbx_strand_id
1 'polypeptide(L)'
;MKRVIRASVADSEDGSPTLSRRSSRFMVVDFTNDEIAHKTFNNHQNPPPQDFYQLKQRCLSENTLFEDRDFPPTHASLTKDGSNPDPSVQWLRPGQICRKPKFFVEGVSRFDVRQGSLNDCWLLTATANLTANQRIFRKTVPLDNSFEEEEYAGIFHFRFWQFGQWVDVVIDDRLPTKDRRLIFMSSSQKNEFWSALLEKAYAKL
;
A
#
# COMPACT_ATOMS: atom_id res chain seq x y z
N MET A 1 26.37 58.87 -0.76
CA MET A 1 26.73 59.36 -2.12
C MET A 1 26.07 58.43 -3.15
N LYS A 2 25.11 58.97 -3.90
CA LYS A 2 24.58 58.63 -5.25
C LYS A 2 24.88 57.20 -5.77
N ARG A 3 23.90 56.40 -6.23
CA ARG A 3 23.01 56.72 -7.36
C ARG A 3 21.74 55.85 -7.39
N VAL A 4 20.64 56.54 -7.68
CA VAL A 4 19.31 56.03 -8.07
C VAL A 4 19.36 55.56 -9.52
N ILE A 5 18.72 54.43 -9.85
CA ILE A 5 17.99 54.26 -11.12
C ILE A 5 16.67 53.56 -10.79
N ARG A 6 15.57 54.26 -11.12
CA ARG A 6 14.19 53.77 -11.13
C ARG A 6 13.85 53.51 -12.60
N ALA A 7 13.31 52.34 -12.93
CA ALA A 7 12.55 52.12 -14.14
C ALA A 7 11.30 51.33 -13.74
N SER A 8 10.14 51.95 -13.96
CA SER A 8 8.82 51.32 -13.94
C SER A 8 8.53 50.83 -15.36
N VAL A 9 7.85 49.70 -15.51
CA VAL A 9 6.60 49.56 -16.29
C VAL A 9 6.18 48.07 -16.39
N ALA A 10 4.87 47.89 -16.15
CA ALA A 10 3.94 46.84 -16.60
C ALA A 10 3.81 45.50 -15.83
N ASP A 11 2.59 45.34 -15.31
CA ASP A 11 1.91 44.11 -14.90
C ASP A 11 1.63 43.14 -16.07
N SER A 12 1.25 41.92 -15.69
CA SER A 12 0.68 40.79 -16.47
C SER A 12 1.74 39.87 -17.11
N GLU A 13 1.70 38.53 -17.05
CA GLU A 13 0.61 37.57 -16.87
C GLU A 13 1.08 36.31 -16.11
N ASP A 14 0.13 35.69 -15.40
CA ASP A 14 -0.03 34.25 -15.14
C ASP A 14 1.19 33.34 -15.30
N GLY A 15 1.92 33.16 -14.20
CA GLY A 15 2.89 32.09 -14.02
C GLY A 15 2.33 30.99 -13.11
N SER A 16 1.16 30.44 -13.44
CA SER A 16 0.70 29.16 -12.89
C SER A 16 1.87 28.15 -12.88
N PRO A 17 2.33 27.63 -11.73
CA PRO A 17 3.32 26.57 -11.74
C PRO A 17 2.62 25.35 -12.33
N THR A 18 2.94 25.01 -13.58
CA THR A 18 2.63 23.70 -14.13
C THR A 18 3.44 22.70 -13.32
N LEU A 19 2.88 22.26 -12.19
CA LEU A 19 3.28 21.01 -11.56
C LEU A 19 3.15 19.98 -12.66
N SER A 20 4.29 19.57 -13.21
CA SER A 20 4.42 18.32 -13.94
C SER A 20 3.83 17.26 -13.02
N ARG A 21 2.56 16.92 -13.27
CA ARG A 21 1.80 15.98 -12.47
C ARG A 21 2.46 14.64 -12.75
N ARG A 22 3.44 14.28 -11.92
CA ARG A 22 4.10 12.97 -12.00
C ARG A 22 2.99 11.94 -11.94
N SER A 23 2.75 11.31 -13.08
CA SER A 23 1.71 10.29 -13.25
C SER A 23 2.04 9.16 -12.27
N SER A 24 1.20 8.94 -11.26
CA SER A 24 1.41 7.80 -10.36
C SER A 24 1.23 6.52 -11.18
N ARG A 25 2.13 5.54 -11.00
CA ARG A 25 1.98 4.21 -11.60
C ARG A 25 0.81 3.40 -11.01
N PHE A 26 0.21 3.93 -9.95
CA PHE A 26 -0.88 3.31 -9.23
C PHE A 26 -2.23 3.93 -9.60
N MET A 27 -3.29 3.17 -9.38
CA MET A 27 -4.65 3.57 -9.68
C MET A 27 -5.05 4.75 -8.79
N VAL A 28 -5.28 5.93 -9.38
CA VAL A 28 -5.78 7.11 -8.63
C VAL A 28 -7.23 6.89 -8.19
N VAL A 29 -7.53 7.23 -6.93
CA VAL A 29 -8.86 7.14 -6.33
C VAL A 29 -9.29 8.51 -5.85
N ASP A 30 -10.58 8.82 -5.95
CA ASP A 30 -11.17 9.99 -5.30
C ASP A 30 -12.29 9.60 -4.34
N PHE A 31 -12.50 10.44 -3.34
CA PHE A 31 -13.58 10.29 -2.38
C PHE A 31 -14.57 11.44 -2.58
N THR A 32 -15.74 11.16 -3.15
CA THR A 32 -16.85 12.10 -3.26
C THR A 32 -17.84 11.82 -2.13
N ASN A 33 -18.02 12.75 -1.19
CA ASN A 33 -18.88 12.54 0.00
C ASN A 33 -18.55 11.28 0.81
N ASP A 34 -17.26 10.94 0.91
CA ASP A 34 -16.75 9.70 1.52
C ASP A 34 -17.16 8.38 0.79
N GLU A 35 -17.82 8.47 -0.37
CA GLU A 35 -17.98 7.37 -1.34
C GLU A 35 -16.79 7.32 -2.31
N ILE A 36 -16.40 6.10 -2.71
CA ILE A 36 -15.26 5.88 -3.60
C ILE A 36 -15.72 6.10 -5.05
N ALA A 37 -15.19 7.15 -5.69
CA ALA A 37 -15.31 7.33 -7.12
C ALA A 37 -14.05 6.77 -7.80
N HIS A 38 -14.20 5.62 -8.47
CA HIS A 38 -13.17 5.13 -9.39
C HIS A 38 -13.14 6.04 -10.61
N LYS A 39 -12.08 6.83 -10.77
CA LYS A 39 -11.90 7.60 -12.02
C LYS A 39 -11.60 6.64 -13.17
N THR A 40 -12.30 6.81 -14.28
CA THR A 40 -11.98 6.15 -15.55
C THR A 40 -10.60 6.59 -16.03
N PHE A 41 -9.75 5.64 -16.42
CA PHE A 41 -8.33 5.87 -16.69
C PHE A 41 -8.00 6.28 -18.13
N ASN A 42 -6.87 6.98 -18.23
CA ASN A 42 -6.06 7.13 -19.43
C ASN A 42 -5.16 5.88 -19.56
N ASN A 43 -5.50 4.94 -20.46
CA ASN A 43 -4.84 3.64 -20.67
C ASN A 43 -3.42 3.71 -21.28
N HIS A 44 -2.68 4.81 -21.09
CA HIS A 44 -1.40 5.05 -21.78
C HIS A 44 -0.17 4.77 -20.91
N GLN A 45 -0.35 4.29 -19.67
CA GLN A 45 0.76 3.88 -18.81
C GLN A 45 1.22 2.46 -19.13
N ASN A 46 2.54 2.22 -19.04
CA ASN A 46 3.14 0.91 -19.22
C ASN A 46 4.11 0.61 -18.06
N PRO A 47 3.82 -0.38 -17.18
CA PRO A 47 2.61 -1.20 -17.16
C PRO A 47 1.36 -0.38 -16.79
N PRO A 48 0.15 -0.85 -17.15
CA PRO A 48 -1.09 -0.21 -16.73
C PRO A 48 -1.30 -0.35 -15.21
N PRO A 49 -1.98 0.60 -14.55
CA PRO A 49 -2.36 0.47 -13.15
C PRO A 49 -3.16 -0.80 -12.88
N GLN A 50 -2.92 -1.40 -11.72
CA GLN A 50 -3.66 -2.58 -11.24
C GLN A 50 -5.02 -2.15 -10.69
N ASP A 51 -6.09 -2.78 -11.18
CA ASP A 51 -7.46 -2.64 -10.66
C ASP A 51 -7.77 -3.81 -9.72
N PHE A 52 -7.94 -3.52 -8.43
CA PHE A 52 -8.21 -4.54 -7.40
C PHE A 52 -9.41 -5.42 -7.73
N TYR A 53 -10.55 -4.83 -8.12
CA TYR A 53 -11.79 -5.58 -8.31
C TYR A 53 -11.73 -6.46 -9.55
N GLN A 54 -11.15 -5.96 -10.65
CA GLN A 54 -10.98 -6.76 -11.86
C GLN A 54 -10.01 -7.92 -11.64
N LEU A 55 -8.89 -7.68 -10.94
CA LEU A 55 -7.90 -8.71 -10.64
C LEU A 55 -8.46 -9.76 -9.67
N LYS A 56 -9.17 -9.34 -8.62
CA LYS A 56 -9.84 -10.24 -7.66
C LYS A 56 -10.86 -11.12 -8.38
N GLN A 57 -11.75 -10.52 -9.18
CA GLN A 57 -12.76 -11.26 -9.93
C GLN A 57 -12.16 -12.27 -10.90
N ARG A 58 -11.07 -11.91 -11.59
CA ARG A 58 -10.35 -12.83 -12.48
C ARG A 58 -9.83 -14.03 -11.69
N CYS A 59 -9.10 -13.79 -10.61
CA CYS A 59 -8.52 -14.86 -9.78
C CYS A 59 -9.60 -15.80 -9.22
N LEU A 60 -10.72 -15.25 -8.72
CA LEU A 60 -11.88 -16.04 -8.26
C LEU A 60 -12.47 -16.89 -9.39
N SER A 61 -12.65 -16.32 -10.59
CA SER A 61 -13.20 -17.04 -11.75
C SER A 61 -12.29 -18.15 -12.28
N GLU A 62 -10.98 -17.97 -12.15
CA GLU A 62 -9.96 -18.93 -12.58
C GLU A 62 -9.59 -19.94 -11.47
N ASN A 63 -10.12 -19.76 -10.25
CA ASN A 63 -9.73 -20.49 -9.05
C ASN A 63 -8.19 -20.47 -8.81
N THR A 64 -7.60 -19.29 -8.96
CA THR A 64 -6.17 -19.05 -8.75
C THR A 64 -5.97 -18.02 -7.65
N LEU A 65 -4.77 -18.01 -7.06
CA LEU A 65 -4.36 -16.96 -6.12
C LEU A 65 -3.55 -15.91 -6.86
N PHE A 66 -3.84 -14.64 -6.58
CA PHE A 66 -3.13 -13.52 -7.19
C PHE A 66 -1.64 -13.58 -6.90
N GLU A 67 -0.86 -13.29 -7.93
CA GLU A 67 0.58 -13.14 -7.88
C GLU A 67 0.97 -11.78 -8.45
N ASP A 68 1.55 -10.94 -7.60
CA ASP A 68 1.87 -9.58 -7.98
C ASP A 68 3.17 -9.53 -8.79
N ARG A 69 3.04 -9.27 -10.10
CA ARG A 69 4.19 -9.14 -11.00
C ARG A 69 5.01 -7.88 -10.75
N ASP A 70 4.40 -6.84 -10.17
CA ASP A 70 5.06 -5.56 -9.92
C ASP A 70 5.83 -5.56 -8.59
N PHE A 71 5.60 -6.57 -7.75
CA PHE A 71 6.27 -6.74 -6.46
C PHE A 71 6.44 -8.24 -6.14
N PRO A 72 7.31 -8.95 -6.87
CA PRO A 72 7.43 -10.40 -6.76
C PRO A 72 8.02 -10.82 -5.40
N PRO A 73 7.74 -12.03 -4.90
CA PRO A 73 8.24 -12.54 -3.62
C PRO A 73 9.71 -12.95 -3.70
N THR A 74 10.58 -12.00 -3.97
CA THR A 74 12.02 -12.21 -4.18
C THR A 74 12.84 -11.31 -3.28
N HIS A 75 14.13 -11.60 -3.16
CA HIS A 75 15.02 -10.77 -2.35
C HIS A 75 15.12 -9.32 -2.85
N ALA A 76 14.97 -9.09 -4.16
CA ALA A 76 14.95 -7.74 -4.74
C ALA A 76 13.81 -6.86 -4.19
N SER A 77 12.72 -7.48 -3.73
CA SER A 77 11.60 -6.77 -3.09
C SER A 77 11.84 -6.48 -1.60
N LEU A 78 12.88 -7.06 -1.00
CA LEU A 78 13.27 -6.82 0.40
C LEU A 78 14.36 -5.75 0.53
N THR A 79 15.32 -5.76 -0.40
CA THR A 79 16.50 -4.91 -0.32
C THR A 79 16.89 -4.41 -1.71
N LYS A 80 17.20 -3.12 -1.82
CA LYS A 80 17.70 -2.52 -3.06
C LYS A 80 19.20 -2.75 -3.30
N ASP A 81 19.95 -3.13 -2.26
CA ASP A 81 21.39 -2.91 -2.22
C ASP A 81 22.26 -4.13 -2.60
N GLY A 82 21.69 -5.15 -3.24
CA GLY A 82 22.48 -6.32 -3.69
C GLY A 82 23.17 -7.07 -2.55
N SER A 83 22.72 -6.89 -1.30
CA SER A 83 23.09 -7.74 -0.18
C SER A 83 22.83 -9.20 -0.53
N ASN A 84 23.65 -10.11 -0.01
CA ASN A 84 23.40 -11.53 -0.23
C ASN A 84 22.02 -11.89 0.34
N PRO A 85 21.16 -12.57 -0.44
CA PRO A 85 19.87 -13.01 0.05
C PRO A 85 20.05 -13.90 1.28
N ASP A 86 19.38 -13.58 2.38
CA ASP A 86 19.29 -14.50 3.52
C ASP A 86 18.47 -15.72 3.03
N PRO A 87 19.10 -16.90 2.86
CA PRO A 87 18.43 -18.07 2.31
C PRO A 87 17.38 -18.66 3.26
N SER A 88 17.36 -18.22 4.52
CA SER A 88 16.35 -18.64 5.49
C SER A 88 15.02 -17.89 5.35
N VAL A 89 14.97 -16.81 4.56
CA VAL A 89 13.74 -16.05 4.34
C VAL A 89 12.86 -16.77 3.32
N GLN A 90 11.64 -17.08 3.74
CA GLN A 90 10.61 -17.71 2.91
C GLN A 90 9.42 -16.78 2.77
N TRP A 91 8.87 -16.68 1.56
CA TRP A 91 7.65 -15.95 1.30
C TRP A 91 6.45 -16.89 1.45
N LEU A 92 5.64 -16.68 2.48
CA LEU A 92 4.50 -17.54 2.80
C LEU A 92 3.21 -16.72 2.84
N ARG A 93 2.10 -17.31 2.38
CA ARG A 93 0.77 -16.74 2.56
C ARG A 93 0.30 -16.95 4.01
N PRO A 94 -0.58 -16.09 4.57
CA PRO A 94 -1.13 -16.23 5.91
C PRO A 94 -1.67 -17.62 6.26
N GLY A 95 -2.33 -18.30 5.30
CA GLY A 95 -2.82 -19.66 5.48
C GLY A 95 -1.72 -20.73 5.62
N GLN A 96 -0.49 -20.44 5.19
CA GLN A 96 0.68 -21.30 5.39
C GLN A 96 1.43 -20.99 6.71
N ILE A 97 1.20 -19.81 7.28
CA ILE A 97 1.82 -19.32 8.52
C ILE A 97 1.01 -19.80 9.74
N CYS A 98 -0.32 -19.64 9.70
CA CYS A 98 -1.19 -19.95 10.83
C CYS A 98 -2.53 -20.58 10.39
N ARG A 99 -3.26 -21.17 11.34
CA ARG A 99 -4.62 -21.65 11.12
C ARG A 99 -5.60 -20.49 11.22
N LYS A 100 -6.56 -20.41 10.29
CA LYS A 100 -7.63 -19.39 10.27
C LYS A 100 -7.06 -17.96 10.29
N PRO A 101 -6.29 -17.56 9.26
CA PRO A 101 -5.83 -16.19 9.12
C PRO A 101 -7.05 -15.25 9.05
N LYS A 102 -6.91 -14.08 9.64
CA LYS A 102 -7.92 -13.03 9.66
C LYS A 102 -7.28 -11.71 9.26
N PHE A 103 -8.09 -10.86 8.64
CA PHE A 103 -7.65 -9.52 8.32
C PHE A 103 -7.62 -8.67 9.59
N PHE A 104 -8.74 -8.68 10.34
CA PHE A 104 -8.87 -8.08 11.67
C PHE A 104 -9.25 -9.13 12.73
N VAL A 105 -8.76 -8.95 13.96
CA VAL A 105 -9.13 -9.72 15.15
C VAL A 105 -9.66 -8.77 16.21
N GLU A 106 -10.97 -8.82 16.45
CA GLU A 106 -11.65 -7.99 17.47
C GLU A 106 -11.54 -6.47 17.24
N GLY A 107 -11.40 -6.07 15.96
CA GLY A 107 -11.33 -4.68 15.55
C GLY A 107 -9.91 -4.27 15.17
N VAL A 108 -9.60 -3.00 15.37
CA VAL A 108 -8.28 -2.42 15.04
C VAL A 108 -7.72 -1.78 16.30
N SER A 109 -6.47 -2.07 16.59
CA SER A 109 -5.77 -1.59 17.76
C SER A 109 -4.32 -1.20 17.44
N ARG A 110 -3.78 -0.27 18.23
CA ARG A 110 -2.34 0.05 18.19
C ARG A 110 -1.46 -1.16 18.53
N PHE A 111 -2.02 -2.18 19.20
CA PHE A 111 -1.30 -3.41 19.55
C PHE A 111 -1.09 -4.34 18.36
N ASP A 112 -1.75 -4.06 17.24
CA ASP A 112 -1.62 -4.80 15.99
C ASP A 112 -0.36 -4.34 15.20
N VAL A 113 0.31 -3.29 15.68
CA VAL A 113 1.49 -2.68 15.08
C VAL A 113 2.70 -2.94 15.98
N ARG A 114 3.38 -4.06 15.75
CA ARG A 114 4.64 -4.40 16.42
C ARG A 114 5.79 -4.38 15.42
N GLN A 115 6.89 -3.76 15.82
CA GLN A 115 8.09 -3.67 15.00
C GLN A 115 8.75 -5.03 14.83
N GLY A 116 9.08 -5.34 13.58
CA GLY A 116 9.95 -6.46 13.23
C GLY A 116 11.40 -6.02 13.13
N SER A 117 12.14 -6.61 12.19
CA SER A 117 13.57 -6.39 12.01
C SER A 117 13.94 -5.17 11.16
N LEU A 118 12.96 -4.44 10.59
CA LEU A 118 13.20 -3.22 9.82
C LEU A 118 13.34 -2.01 10.75
N ASN A 119 14.17 -1.04 10.33
CA ASN A 119 14.37 0.23 11.01
C ASN A 119 13.39 1.30 10.50
N ASP A 120 12.10 0.96 10.45
CA ASP A 120 11.02 1.77 9.90
C ASP A 120 10.01 2.21 10.97
N CYS A 121 10.49 2.41 12.20
CA CYS A 121 9.67 2.83 13.34
C CYS A 121 8.81 4.09 13.08
N TRP A 122 9.23 4.94 12.14
CA TRP A 122 8.48 6.10 11.68
C TRP A 122 7.16 5.70 10.99
N LEU A 123 7.16 4.64 10.19
CA LEU A 123 5.96 4.09 9.54
C LEU A 123 5.07 3.46 10.59
N LEU A 124 5.62 2.64 11.49
CA LEU A 124 4.85 1.97 12.54
C LEU A 124 4.18 2.97 13.49
N THR A 125 4.88 4.03 13.86
CA THR A 125 4.30 5.10 14.68
C THR A 125 3.14 5.77 13.95
N ALA A 126 3.26 6.02 12.64
CA ALA A 126 2.18 6.55 11.84
C ALA A 126 0.99 5.57 11.75
N THR A 127 1.25 4.29 11.50
CA THR A 127 0.22 3.24 11.44
C THR A 127 -0.51 3.05 12.77
N ALA A 128 0.21 3.08 13.90
CA ALA A 128 -0.41 3.01 15.22
C ALA A 128 -1.29 4.23 15.52
N ASN A 129 -0.88 5.43 15.09
CA ASN A 129 -1.71 6.63 15.22
C ASN A 129 -2.92 6.62 14.26
N LEU A 130 -2.78 5.99 13.09
CA LEU A 130 -3.87 5.83 12.13
C LEU A 130 -5.06 5.06 12.75
N THR A 131 -4.81 4.07 13.61
CA THR A 131 -5.88 3.30 14.28
C THR A 131 -6.77 4.17 15.19
N ALA A 132 -6.27 5.31 15.66
CA ALA A 132 -7.02 6.24 16.48
C ALA A 132 -8.01 7.10 15.66
N ASN A 133 -7.84 7.21 14.34
CA ASN A 133 -8.73 7.96 13.45
C ASN A 133 -9.43 7.02 12.46
N GLN A 134 -10.60 6.52 12.86
CA GLN A 134 -11.39 5.57 12.07
C GLN A 134 -11.75 6.08 10.67
N ARG A 135 -11.93 7.39 10.49
CA ARG A 135 -12.27 7.96 9.18
C ARG A 135 -11.10 7.85 8.20
N ILE A 136 -9.89 8.22 8.63
CA ILE A 136 -8.70 8.12 7.77
C ILE A 136 -8.25 6.66 7.65
N PHE A 137 -8.40 5.87 8.71
CA PHE A 137 -8.11 4.44 8.70
C PHE A 137 -8.89 3.73 7.59
N ARG A 138 -10.21 3.89 7.52
CA ARG A 138 -11.06 3.26 6.49
C ARG A 138 -10.76 3.75 5.07
N LYS A 139 -10.23 4.97 4.92
CA LYS A 139 -9.73 5.43 3.62
C LYS A 139 -8.46 4.70 3.21
N THR A 140 -7.56 4.45 4.17
CA THR A 140 -6.23 3.85 3.96
C THR A 140 -6.28 2.32 3.86
N VAL A 141 -7.11 1.70 4.70
CA VAL A 141 -7.32 0.25 4.84
C VAL A 141 -8.79 -0.06 4.51
N PRO A 142 -9.09 -0.38 3.25
CA PRO A 142 -10.43 -0.76 2.83
C PRO A 142 -10.94 -2.01 3.57
N LEU A 143 -12.24 -2.03 3.89
CA LEU A 143 -12.89 -3.08 4.71
C LEU A 143 -13.33 -4.30 3.89
N ASP A 144 -13.26 -4.23 2.57
CA ASP A 144 -13.51 -5.30 1.59
C ASP A 144 -12.27 -6.20 1.35
N ASN A 145 -11.20 -5.96 2.10
CA ASN A 145 -10.10 -6.89 2.32
C ASN A 145 -10.54 -8.02 3.26
N SER A 146 -10.44 -9.27 2.82
CA SER A 146 -11.00 -10.41 3.52
C SER A 146 -10.19 -11.69 3.31
N PHE A 147 -10.22 -12.59 4.31
CA PHE A 147 -9.73 -13.97 4.20
C PHE A 147 -10.87 -14.99 4.18
N GLU A 148 -12.13 -14.53 4.12
CA GLU A 148 -13.29 -15.42 4.02
C GLU A 148 -13.24 -16.20 2.69
N GLU A 149 -13.61 -17.48 2.73
CA GLU A 149 -13.31 -18.46 1.67
C GLU A 149 -13.93 -18.07 0.32
N GLU A 150 -15.14 -17.51 0.33
CA GLU A 150 -15.85 -17.08 -0.88
C GLU A 150 -15.25 -15.82 -1.54
N GLU A 151 -14.48 -15.04 -0.77
CA GLU A 151 -13.89 -13.77 -1.24
C GLU A 151 -12.37 -13.83 -1.39
N TYR A 152 -11.74 -14.90 -0.91
CA TYR A 152 -10.29 -15.00 -0.83
C TYR A 152 -9.67 -15.40 -2.18
N ALA A 153 -8.89 -14.50 -2.75
CA ALA A 153 -8.07 -14.73 -3.93
C ALA A 153 -6.58 -14.40 -3.71
N GLY A 154 -6.13 -14.32 -2.45
CA GLY A 154 -4.74 -13.98 -2.13
C GLY A 154 -4.31 -12.57 -2.59
N ILE A 155 -5.27 -11.65 -2.70
CA ILE A 155 -5.13 -10.28 -3.19
C ILE A 155 -5.71 -9.30 -2.16
N PHE A 156 -5.00 -8.20 -1.93
CA PHE A 156 -5.38 -7.15 -1.00
C PHE A 156 -5.05 -5.78 -1.60
N HIS A 157 -5.67 -4.72 -1.10
CA HIS A 157 -5.35 -3.36 -1.52
C HIS A 157 -5.38 -2.34 -0.37
N PHE A 158 -4.59 -1.29 -0.53
CA PHE A 158 -4.42 -0.20 0.42
C PHE A 158 -4.33 1.12 -0.32
N ARG A 159 -4.74 2.23 0.32
CA ARG A 159 -4.72 3.55 -0.30
C ARG A 159 -3.77 4.48 0.41
N PHE A 160 -2.90 5.12 -0.36
CA PHE A 160 -1.94 6.09 0.17
C PHE A 160 -2.12 7.45 -0.49
N TRP A 161 -1.80 8.52 0.25
CA TRP A 161 -1.79 9.87 -0.30
C TRP A 161 -0.42 10.17 -0.90
N GLN A 162 -0.36 10.29 -2.23
CA GLN A 162 0.86 10.51 -2.98
C GLN A 162 0.68 11.70 -3.93
N PHE A 163 1.57 12.69 -3.84
CA PHE A 163 1.59 13.87 -4.73
C PHE A 163 0.23 14.59 -4.90
N GLY A 164 -0.53 14.72 -3.81
CA GLY A 164 -1.81 15.43 -3.80
C GLY A 164 -3.01 14.60 -4.26
N GLN A 165 -2.86 13.28 -4.37
CA GLN A 165 -3.92 12.37 -4.81
C GLN A 165 -3.90 11.09 -3.98
N TRP A 166 -5.05 10.42 -3.83
CA TRP A 166 -5.09 9.06 -3.30
C TRP A 166 -4.76 8.08 -4.42
N VAL A 167 -3.97 7.06 -4.09
CA VAL A 167 -3.61 5.97 -5.00
C VAL A 167 -3.89 4.62 -4.34
N ASP A 168 -4.46 3.70 -5.11
CA ASP A 168 -4.76 2.32 -4.72
C ASP A 168 -3.58 1.43 -5.08
N VAL A 169 -3.02 0.76 -4.07
CA VAL A 169 -1.89 -0.16 -4.19
C VAL A 169 -2.41 -1.56 -3.95
N VAL A 170 -2.43 -2.35 -5.01
CA VAL A 170 -2.77 -3.77 -4.98
C VAL A 170 -1.52 -4.59 -4.65
N ILE A 171 -1.66 -5.61 -3.80
CA ILE A 171 -0.60 -6.56 -3.47
C ILE A 171 -1.16 -7.99 -3.40
N ASP A 172 -0.30 -8.99 -3.59
CA ASP A 172 -0.59 -10.33 -3.09
C ASP A 172 -0.30 -10.44 -1.59
N ASP A 173 -0.72 -11.52 -0.94
CA ASP A 173 -0.56 -11.73 0.51
C ASP A 173 0.67 -12.56 0.92
N ARG A 174 1.62 -12.83 0.01
CA ARG A 174 2.87 -13.50 0.40
C ARG A 174 3.69 -12.57 1.27
N LEU A 175 4.03 -12.99 2.49
CA LEU A 175 4.80 -12.20 3.44
C LEU A 175 6.17 -12.84 3.72
N PRO A 176 7.23 -12.05 3.93
CA PRO A 176 8.53 -12.56 4.33
C PRO A 176 8.48 -13.19 5.72
N THR A 177 9.02 -14.40 5.83
CA THR A 177 9.03 -15.17 7.07
C THR A 177 10.38 -15.84 7.30
N LYS A 178 10.66 -16.12 8.57
CA LYS A 178 11.75 -17.00 9.02
C LYS A 178 11.16 -17.96 10.05
N ASP A 179 11.37 -19.25 9.86
CA ASP A 179 10.74 -20.30 10.69
C ASP A 179 9.20 -20.14 10.80
N ARG A 180 8.55 -19.78 9.68
CA ARG A 180 7.11 -19.47 9.59
C ARG A 180 6.63 -18.34 10.50
N ARG A 181 7.52 -17.43 10.92
CA ARG A 181 7.19 -16.21 11.65
C ARG A 181 7.46 -15.00 10.77
N LEU A 182 6.57 -14.02 10.80
CA LEU A 182 6.78 -12.72 10.14
C LEU A 182 8.06 -12.09 10.70
N ILE A 183 8.91 -11.58 9.81
CA ILE A 183 10.16 -10.91 10.19
C ILE A 183 10.00 -9.38 10.29
N PHE A 184 8.94 -8.82 9.69
CA PHE A 184 8.64 -7.39 9.71
C PHE A 184 7.41 -7.08 10.58
N MET A 185 6.63 -6.04 10.27
CA MET A 185 5.49 -5.63 11.08
C MET A 185 4.52 -6.80 11.30
N SER A 186 4.04 -6.95 12.53
CA SER A 186 3.08 -8.00 12.90
C SER A 186 2.18 -7.58 14.05
N SER A 187 1.04 -8.27 14.19
CA SER A 187 0.13 -8.07 15.31
C SER A 187 0.56 -8.85 16.55
N SER A 188 0.07 -8.40 17.70
CA SER A 188 0.02 -9.21 18.92
C SER A 188 -0.73 -10.53 18.74
N GLN A 189 -1.76 -10.53 17.88
CA GLN A 189 -2.55 -11.69 17.53
C GLN A 189 -1.90 -12.38 16.33
N LYS A 190 -1.44 -13.63 16.54
CA LYS A 190 -0.66 -14.37 15.53
C LYS A 190 -1.42 -14.69 14.23
N ASN A 191 -2.74 -14.58 14.24
CA ASN A 191 -3.59 -14.82 13.09
C ASN A 191 -4.17 -13.54 12.48
N GLU A 192 -3.67 -12.36 12.86
CA GLU A 192 -4.08 -11.07 12.30
C GLU A 192 -3.00 -10.49 11.39
N PHE A 193 -3.39 -10.03 10.19
CA PHE A 193 -2.43 -9.70 9.13
C PHE A 193 -2.58 -8.31 8.50
N TRP A 194 -3.58 -7.50 8.84
CA TRP A 194 -3.79 -6.21 8.19
C TRP A 194 -2.55 -5.29 8.24
N SER A 195 -1.84 -5.25 9.36
CA SER A 195 -0.69 -4.37 9.57
C SER A 195 0.54 -4.82 8.77
N ALA A 196 0.80 -6.12 8.74
CA ALA A 196 1.84 -6.73 7.91
C ALA A 196 1.60 -6.49 6.40
N LEU A 197 0.34 -6.62 5.97
CA LEU A 197 -0.05 -6.38 4.58
C LEU A 197 0.03 -4.88 4.22
N LEU A 198 -0.33 -3.99 5.15
CA LEU A 198 -0.18 -2.54 4.96
C LEU A 198 1.30 -2.14 4.81
N GLU A 199 2.19 -2.67 5.65
CA GLU A 199 3.64 -2.45 5.53
C GLU A 199 4.15 -2.92 4.16
N LYS A 200 3.73 -4.11 3.70
CA LYS A 200 4.09 -4.62 2.37
C LYS A 200 3.60 -3.70 1.25
N ALA A 201 2.35 -3.23 1.31
CA ALA A 201 1.82 -2.31 0.30
C ALA A 201 2.57 -0.97 0.30
N TYR A 202 2.99 -0.50 1.48
CA TYR A 202 3.82 0.69 1.59
C TYR A 202 5.24 0.47 1.01
N ALA A 203 5.83 -0.71 1.23
CA ALA A 203 7.12 -1.07 0.64
C ALA A 203 7.08 -1.17 -0.89
N LYS A 204 5.91 -1.55 -1.45
CA LYS A 204 5.68 -1.56 -2.89
C LYS A 204 5.64 -0.14 -3.48
N LEU A 205 5.12 0.87 -2.78
CA LEU A 205 4.83 2.23 -3.28
C LEU A 205 6.06 2.92 -3.88
#